data_AF-B9RJP9-F1
#
_entry.id   AF-B9RJP9-F1
#
_cell.length_a   1.000
_cell.length_b   1.000
_cell.length_c   1.000
_cell.angle_alpha   90.00
_cell.angle_beta   90.00
_cell.angle_gamma   90.00
#
_symmetry.space_group_name_H-M   'P 1'
#
loop_
_entity.id
_entity.type
_entity.pdbx_description
1 polymer ?
#
loop_
_entity_poly.entity_id
_entity_poly.type
_entity_poly.pdbx_seq_one_letter_code
_entity_poly.pdbx_strand_id
1 'polypeptide(L)'
;MTYDKASKSGGPNGSIRFSSEISRPENEGLAAALNMLEEAKEEIDSYSKVDPSPLQILSNVQVYMLNPPTQSAVKSTFLASAIRKCGGNEEKGTLLYSAYGSNGQWGLFDKQFGRSDTQEPDPEGRVPQWEKATVQEMKDKFKAIGFGPRQLAVMSAFIGPDQAATEALLATDPDVLPWVQKYQRSRETVSQTDYEVDLITTLTKLSSLGQQINYEAYTYPVLKIDVTKLKL
;
A
#
# COMPACT_ATOMS: atom_id res chain seq x y z
N MET A 1 7.64 6.59 3.19
CA MET A 1 8.48 7.49 2.35
C MET A 1 9.82 7.87 3.02
N THR A 2 10.12 7.34 4.20
CA THR A 2 11.30 7.63 5.04
C THR A 2 12.60 6.94 4.60
N TYR A 3 12.52 6.03 3.63
CA TYR A 3 13.67 5.28 3.14
C TYR A 3 14.76 6.22 2.60
N ASP A 4 15.98 6.01 3.07
CA ASP A 4 17.19 6.67 2.58
C ASP A 4 18.17 5.65 2.03
N LYS A 5 18.58 5.83 0.77
CA LYS A 5 19.46 4.88 0.06
C LYS A 5 20.88 4.87 0.61
N ALA A 6 21.39 6.02 1.07
CA ALA A 6 22.77 6.16 1.53
C ALA A 6 23.00 5.43 2.86
N SER A 7 22.12 5.66 3.84
CA SER A 7 22.16 5.01 5.15
C SER A 7 21.44 3.66 5.20
N LYS A 8 20.70 3.28 4.14
CA LYS A 8 19.86 2.08 4.08
C LYS A 8 18.92 1.98 5.28
N SER A 9 18.34 3.11 5.69
CA SER A 9 17.48 3.23 6.87
C SER A 9 16.09 3.75 6.49
N GLY A 10 15.10 3.47 7.34
CA GLY A 10 13.70 3.79 7.12
C GLY A 10 13.01 2.89 6.11
N GLY A 11 11.82 3.30 5.66
CA GLY A 11 11.01 2.56 4.69
C GLY A 11 9.71 2.04 5.30
N PRO A 12 9.12 0.97 4.75
CA PRO A 12 7.87 0.38 5.19
C PRO A 12 8.12 -0.59 6.36
N ASN A 13 8.51 -0.05 7.51
CA ASN A 13 8.95 -0.79 8.71
C ASN A 13 8.02 -0.59 9.92
N GLY A 14 6.87 0.06 9.74
CA GLY A 14 5.91 0.32 10.83
C GLY A 14 6.30 1.46 11.77
N SER A 15 7.34 2.23 11.50
CA SER A 15 7.82 3.36 12.33
C SER A 15 6.74 4.40 12.63
N ILE A 16 5.84 4.65 11.67
CA ILE A 16 4.76 5.64 11.79
C ILE A 16 3.86 5.46 13.02
N ARG A 17 3.78 4.24 13.59
CA ARG A 17 2.96 3.97 14.79
C ARG A 17 3.46 4.66 16.05
N PHE A 18 4.72 5.07 16.09
CA PHE A 18 5.27 5.74 17.26
C PHE A 18 4.69 7.15 17.40
N SER A 19 4.32 7.54 18.63
CA SER A 19 3.72 8.84 18.92
C SER A 19 4.55 10.02 18.41
N SER A 20 5.87 9.91 18.47
CA SER A 20 6.82 10.90 17.95
C SER A 20 6.84 11.02 16.42
N GLU A 21 6.38 10.01 15.68
CA GLU A 21 6.31 10.03 14.23
C GLU A 21 4.91 10.39 13.72
N ILE A 22 3.84 9.79 14.27
CA ILE A 22 2.46 10.12 13.89
C ILE A 22 2.11 11.59 14.20
N SER A 23 2.75 12.20 15.19
CA SER A 23 2.51 13.61 15.57
C SER A 23 3.28 14.60 14.69
N ARG A 24 4.06 14.15 13.71
CA ARG A 24 4.80 15.04 12.80
C ARG A 24 3.85 15.70 11.80
N PRO A 25 4.14 16.93 11.33
CA PRO A 25 3.26 17.65 10.41
C PRO A 25 2.93 16.90 9.12
N GLU A 26 3.86 16.10 8.58
CA GLU A 26 3.62 15.29 7.38
C GLU A 26 2.62 14.15 7.56
N ASN A 27 2.32 13.77 8.81
CA ASN A 27 1.42 12.67 9.18
C ASN A 27 0.12 13.18 9.83
N GLU A 28 -0.14 14.49 9.75
CA GLU A 28 -1.35 15.11 10.29
C GLU A 28 -2.61 14.46 9.70
N GLY A 29 -3.61 14.22 10.56
CA GLY A 29 -4.88 13.59 10.16
C GLY A 29 -4.85 12.06 9.99
N LEU A 30 -3.69 11.39 10.13
CA LEU A 30 -3.59 9.94 9.94
C LEU A 30 -3.89 9.09 11.19
N ALA A 31 -4.02 9.71 12.37
CA ALA A 31 -4.22 8.99 13.63
C ALA A 31 -5.48 8.10 13.63
N ALA A 32 -6.59 8.55 13.06
CA ALA A 32 -7.81 7.75 12.97
C ALA A 32 -7.62 6.51 12.07
N ALA A 33 -6.89 6.66 10.97
CA ALA A 33 -6.56 5.53 10.10
C ALA A 33 -5.62 4.55 10.82
N LEU A 34 -4.65 5.05 11.60
CA LEU A 34 -3.77 4.21 12.41
C LEU A 34 -4.57 3.39 13.43
N ASN A 35 -5.51 4.01 14.16
CA ASN A 35 -6.36 3.31 15.12
C ASN A 35 -7.20 2.20 14.46
N MET A 36 -7.74 2.44 13.26
CA MET A 36 -8.44 1.39 12.50
C MET A 36 -7.53 0.20 12.17
N LEU A 37 -6.25 0.45 11.87
CA LEU A 37 -5.27 -0.61 11.64
C LEU A 37 -4.93 -1.36 12.93
N GLU A 38 -4.91 -0.68 14.06
CA GLU A 38 -4.71 -1.30 15.39
C GLU A 38 -5.88 -2.21 15.77
N GLU A 39 -7.12 -1.76 15.57
CA GLU A 39 -8.31 -2.60 15.82
C GLU A 39 -8.31 -3.85 14.93
N ALA A 40 -8.04 -3.66 13.63
CA ALA A 40 -7.92 -4.79 12.69
C ALA A 40 -6.76 -5.73 13.09
N LYS A 41 -5.65 -5.18 13.61
CA LYS A 41 -4.56 -5.98 14.16
C LYS A 41 -5.02 -6.86 15.30
N GLU A 42 -5.68 -6.27 16.29
CA GLU A 42 -6.12 -6.98 17.48
C GLU A 42 -7.10 -8.11 17.13
N GLU A 43 -8.03 -7.85 16.22
CA GLU A 43 -8.96 -8.87 15.73
C GLU A 43 -8.19 -10.04 15.09
N ILE A 44 -7.27 -9.77 14.16
CA ILE A 44 -6.59 -10.86 13.48
C ILE A 44 -5.61 -11.59 14.41
N ASP A 45 -4.97 -10.88 15.33
CA ASP A 45 -4.13 -11.46 16.38
C ASP A 45 -4.95 -12.36 17.32
N SER A 46 -6.24 -12.09 17.53
CA SER A 46 -7.10 -12.92 18.39
C SER A 46 -7.33 -14.31 17.80
N TYR A 47 -7.55 -14.41 16.48
CA TYR A 47 -7.63 -15.69 15.77
C TYR A 47 -6.29 -16.44 15.76
N SER A 48 -5.18 -15.72 15.97
CA SER A 48 -3.85 -16.30 16.07
C SER A 48 -3.49 -16.96 17.40
N LYS A 49 -4.37 -16.96 18.41
CA LYS A 49 -4.02 -17.46 19.77
C LYS A 49 -4.68 -18.78 20.20
N VAL A 50 -5.62 -19.36 19.43
CA VAL A 50 -6.53 -20.39 19.96
C VAL A 50 -6.35 -21.85 19.47
N ASP A 51 -5.85 -22.16 18.26
CA ASP A 51 -5.57 -23.54 17.79
C ASP A 51 -4.68 -23.56 16.50
N PRO A 52 -3.77 -24.53 16.26
CA PRO A 52 -2.77 -24.58 15.17
C PRO A 52 -3.39 -24.85 13.78
N SER A 53 -4.25 -23.94 13.36
CA SER A 53 -4.94 -23.92 12.09
C SER A 53 -4.31 -22.87 11.14
N PRO A 54 -4.61 -22.90 9.82
CA PRO A 54 -3.97 -22.06 8.81
C PRO A 54 -4.15 -20.55 8.96
N LEU A 55 -5.02 -20.09 9.87
CA LEU A 55 -5.27 -18.69 10.16
C LEU A 55 -4.45 -18.18 11.36
N GLN A 56 -3.61 -19.03 11.96
CA GLN A 56 -3.10 -18.82 13.30
C GLN A 56 -1.81 -17.97 13.40
N ILE A 57 -1.51 -17.09 12.44
CA ILE A 57 -0.29 -16.27 12.55
C ILE A 57 -0.48 -14.88 11.97
N LEU A 58 -0.90 -13.95 12.82
CA LEU A 58 -0.54 -12.54 12.66
C LEU A 58 0.12 -11.95 13.93
N SER A 59 0.47 -12.79 14.91
CA SER A 59 1.07 -12.34 16.16
C SER A 59 2.36 -11.54 15.92
N ASN A 60 2.30 -10.28 16.36
CA ASN A 60 3.39 -9.35 16.70
C ASN A 60 4.32 -8.84 15.61
N VAL A 61 4.11 -9.15 14.33
CA VAL A 61 4.94 -8.54 13.28
C VAL A 61 4.05 -8.13 12.10
N GLN A 62 4.02 -6.83 11.81
CA GLN A 62 3.61 -6.22 10.55
C GLN A 62 2.11 -6.03 10.23
N VAL A 63 1.23 -5.76 11.19
CA VAL A 63 -0.11 -5.22 10.83
C VAL A 63 -0.10 -3.71 10.61
N TYR A 64 0.97 -3.02 11.02
CA TYR A 64 1.00 -1.57 10.91
C TYR A 64 1.19 -1.01 9.49
N MET A 65 1.76 -1.73 8.50
CA MET A 65 2.04 -1.06 7.22
C MET A 65 2.03 -1.93 5.95
N LEU A 66 1.26 -1.39 5.00
CA LEU A 66 1.46 -1.33 3.55
C LEU A 66 1.04 -2.48 2.65
N ASN A 67 0.84 -3.72 3.13
CA ASN A 67 0.30 -4.76 2.24
C ASN A 67 -1.23 -4.84 2.28
N PRO A 68 -1.89 -5.51 3.25
CA PRO A 68 -3.33 -5.75 3.16
C PRO A 68 -4.19 -4.47 3.17
N PRO A 69 -3.99 -3.49 4.07
CA PRO A 69 -4.84 -2.31 4.12
C PRO A 69 -4.68 -1.42 2.90
N THR A 70 -3.44 -1.17 2.46
CA THR A 70 -3.19 -0.34 1.27
C THR A 70 -3.66 -1.04 0.01
N GLN A 71 -3.44 -2.34 -0.14
CA GLN A 71 -4.00 -3.12 -1.24
C GLN A 71 -5.53 -3.07 -1.22
N SER A 72 -6.15 -3.24 -0.06
CA SER A 72 -7.62 -3.19 0.09
C SER A 72 -8.17 -1.81 -0.28
N ALA A 73 -7.55 -0.73 0.20
CA ALA A 73 -7.93 0.64 -0.15
C ALA A 73 -7.79 0.89 -1.66
N VAL A 74 -6.67 0.50 -2.28
CA VAL A 74 -6.47 0.63 -3.74
C VAL A 74 -7.51 -0.16 -4.52
N LYS A 75 -7.75 -1.43 -4.15
CA LYS A 75 -8.81 -2.26 -4.75
C LYS A 75 -10.20 -1.62 -4.60
N SER A 76 -10.48 -0.99 -3.46
CA SER A 76 -11.71 -0.22 -3.25
C SER A 76 -11.83 0.97 -4.21
N THR A 77 -10.75 1.70 -4.49
CA THR A 77 -10.79 2.78 -5.49
C THR A 77 -11.06 2.27 -6.90
N PHE A 78 -10.52 1.10 -7.26
CA PHE A 78 -10.74 0.48 -8.56
C PHE A 78 -12.19 0.00 -8.69
N LEU A 79 -12.72 -0.66 -7.65
CA LEU A 79 -14.12 -1.08 -7.59
C LEU A 79 -15.07 0.12 -7.69
N ALA A 80 -14.81 1.20 -6.94
CA ALA A 80 -15.61 2.42 -7.01
C ALA A 80 -15.60 3.02 -8.43
N SER A 81 -14.46 2.98 -9.12
CA SER A 81 -14.37 3.40 -10.53
C SER A 81 -15.23 2.53 -11.44
N ALA A 82 -15.20 1.20 -11.26
CA ALA A 82 -16.01 0.26 -12.03
C ALA A 82 -17.52 0.48 -11.81
N ILE A 83 -17.96 0.64 -10.56
CA ILE A 83 -19.35 0.95 -10.20
C ILE A 83 -19.80 2.26 -10.86
N ARG A 84 -18.97 3.31 -10.76
CA ARG A 84 -19.24 4.61 -11.40
C ARG A 84 -19.38 4.47 -12.92
N LYS A 85 -18.51 3.70 -13.58
CA LYS A 85 -18.57 3.42 -15.02
C LYS A 85 -19.81 2.62 -15.43
N CYS A 86 -20.37 1.83 -14.51
CA CYS A 86 -21.64 1.14 -14.68
C CYS A 86 -22.87 1.99 -14.31
N GLY A 87 -22.73 3.31 -14.20
CA GLY A 87 -23.83 4.22 -13.87
C GLY A 87 -24.32 4.09 -12.41
N GLY A 88 -23.46 3.65 -11.50
CA GLY A 88 -23.79 3.43 -10.09
C GLY A 88 -24.39 2.05 -9.79
N ASN A 89 -24.49 1.15 -10.78
CA ASN A 89 -24.97 -0.21 -10.53
C ASN A 89 -23.86 -1.08 -9.90
N GLU A 90 -24.05 -1.43 -8.62
CA GLU A 90 -23.06 -2.18 -7.83
C GLU A 90 -22.80 -3.59 -8.35
N GLU A 91 -23.84 -4.32 -8.78
CA GLU A 91 -23.72 -5.69 -9.29
C GLU A 91 -22.89 -5.72 -10.58
N LYS A 92 -23.22 -4.85 -11.54
CA LYS A 92 -22.48 -4.72 -12.79
C LYS A 92 -21.06 -4.20 -12.56
N GLY A 93 -20.90 -3.25 -11.64
CA GLY A 93 -19.58 -2.73 -11.26
C GLY A 93 -18.68 -3.81 -10.66
N THR A 94 -19.24 -4.65 -9.78
CA THR A 94 -18.52 -5.78 -9.18
C THR A 94 -18.13 -6.82 -10.22
N LEU A 95 -19.02 -7.14 -11.16
CA LEU A 95 -18.70 -8.04 -12.27
C LEU A 95 -17.60 -7.47 -13.17
N LEU A 96 -17.68 -6.18 -13.50
CA LEU A 96 -16.68 -5.48 -14.31
C LEU A 96 -15.30 -5.47 -13.61
N TYR A 97 -15.27 -5.14 -12.32
CA TYR A 97 -14.05 -5.15 -11.52
C TYR A 97 -13.46 -6.57 -11.39
N SER A 98 -14.31 -7.59 -11.23
CA SER A 98 -13.84 -8.98 -11.14
C SER A 98 -13.12 -9.41 -12.42
N ALA A 99 -13.58 -8.92 -13.58
CA ALA A 99 -12.96 -9.22 -14.88
C ALA A 99 -11.70 -8.38 -15.17
N TYR A 100 -11.70 -7.08 -14.83
CA TYR A 100 -10.68 -6.14 -15.30
C TYR A 100 -9.90 -5.40 -14.21
N GLY A 101 -10.15 -5.66 -12.92
CA GLY A 101 -9.51 -4.98 -11.78
C GLY A 101 -8.05 -5.37 -11.53
N SER A 102 -7.36 -5.87 -12.55
CA SER A 102 -5.93 -6.19 -12.55
C SER A 102 -5.50 -7.12 -11.40
N ASN A 103 -6.38 -8.02 -10.94
CA ASN A 103 -6.13 -8.88 -9.79
C ASN A 103 -4.84 -9.72 -9.93
N GLY A 104 -4.50 -10.16 -11.15
CA GLY A 104 -3.27 -10.92 -11.42
C GLY A 104 -1.97 -10.11 -11.25
N GLN A 105 -2.02 -8.78 -11.28
CA GLN A 105 -0.84 -7.93 -11.11
C GLN A 105 -0.34 -7.89 -9.65
N TRP A 106 -1.20 -8.23 -8.69
CA TRP A 106 -0.85 -8.25 -7.27
C TRP A 106 0.07 -9.40 -6.86
N GLY A 107 0.34 -10.39 -7.74
CA GLY A 107 1.09 -11.59 -7.36
C GLY A 107 2.46 -11.33 -6.72
N LEU A 108 3.24 -10.36 -7.22
CA LEU A 108 4.53 -10.01 -6.59
C LEU A 108 4.34 -9.29 -5.25
N PHE A 109 3.34 -8.41 -5.17
CA PHE A 109 3.01 -7.69 -3.95
C PHE A 109 2.59 -8.65 -2.84
N ASP A 110 1.74 -9.62 -3.17
CA ASP A 110 1.26 -10.65 -2.25
C ASP A 110 2.40 -11.56 -1.78
N LYS A 111 3.36 -11.86 -2.66
CA LYS A 111 4.57 -12.60 -2.31
C LYS A 111 5.50 -11.83 -1.35
N GLN A 112 5.51 -10.50 -1.40
CA GLN A 112 6.32 -9.65 -0.53
C GLN A 112 5.68 -9.48 0.85
N PHE A 113 5.45 -10.60 1.54
CA PHE A 113 4.84 -10.68 2.86
C PHE A 113 5.83 -11.27 3.86
N GLY A 114 5.92 -10.68 5.07
CA GLY A 114 6.96 -11.04 6.06
C GLY A 114 8.05 -9.97 6.25
N ARG A 115 7.67 -8.71 6.37
CA ARG A 115 8.58 -7.61 6.73
C ARG A 115 8.87 -7.63 8.23
N SER A 116 9.86 -6.83 8.67
CA SER A 116 10.17 -6.67 10.09
C SER A 116 9.80 -5.27 10.58
N ASP A 117 9.19 -5.22 11.76
CA ASP A 117 8.89 -3.95 12.43
C ASP A 117 10.15 -3.36 13.07
N THR A 118 10.36 -2.06 12.85
CA THR A 118 11.36 -1.29 13.61
C THR A 118 10.90 -1.09 15.05
N GLN A 119 11.83 -0.87 15.97
CA GLN A 119 11.56 -0.59 17.38
C GLN A 119 11.61 0.91 17.72
N GLU A 120 11.96 1.74 16.75
CA GLU A 120 12.13 3.19 16.93
C GLU A 120 11.53 3.95 15.73
N PRO A 121 11.09 5.21 15.92
CA PRO A 121 10.63 6.06 14.83
C PRO A 121 11.74 6.30 13.80
N ASP A 122 11.35 6.47 12.54
CA ASP A 122 12.30 6.80 11.48
C ASP A 122 12.79 8.25 11.62
N PRO A 123 13.99 8.58 11.11
CA PRO A 123 14.52 9.93 11.21
C PRO A 123 13.63 11.00 10.56
N GLU A 124 13.56 12.15 11.21
CA GLU A 124 12.78 13.31 10.78
C GLU A 124 13.27 13.95 9.47
N GLY A 125 12.44 14.80 8.86
CA GLY A 125 12.81 15.62 7.70
C GLY A 125 12.95 14.83 6.38
N ARG A 126 12.50 13.58 6.35
CA ARG A 126 12.59 12.72 5.16
C ARG A 126 11.31 12.65 4.34
N VAL A 127 10.20 13.19 4.83
CA VAL A 127 8.89 13.15 4.17
C VAL A 127 8.37 14.58 4.02
N PRO A 128 8.01 15.02 2.82
CA PRO A 128 7.44 16.34 2.62
C PRO A 128 6.00 16.40 3.16
N GLN A 129 5.56 17.59 3.59
CA GLN A 129 4.14 17.86 3.84
C GLN A 129 3.41 17.97 2.49
N TRP A 130 2.81 16.87 2.04
CA TRP A 130 2.23 16.74 0.69
C TRP A 130 1.27 17.86 0.31
N GLU A 131 0.46 18.35 1.24
CA GLU A 131 -0.51 19.43 1.00
C GLU A 131 0.13 20.79 0.70
N LYS A 132 1.36 21.02 1.18
CA LYS A 132 2.08 22.29 1.04
C LYS A 132 3.31 22.18 0.13
N ALA A 133 3.69 20.96 -0.25
CA ALA A 133 4.88 20.71 -1.03
C ALA A 133 4.71 21.22 -2.47
N THR A 134 5.76 21.81 -3.00
CA THR A 134 5.88 22.13 -4.42
C THR A 134 6.05 20.85 -5.23
N VAL A 135 5.68 20.89 -6.52
CA VAL A 135 5.89 19.73 -7.42
C VAL A 135 7.37 19.34 -7.49
N GLN A 136 8.28 20.31 -7.38
CA GLN A 136 9.73 20.05 -7.35
C GLN A 136 10.14 19.25 -6.12
N GLU A 137 9.67 19.61 -4.91
CA GLU A 137 9.93 18.84 -3.69
C GLU A 137 9.37 17.42 -3.78
N MET A 138 8.17 17.26 -4.37
CA MET A 138 7.59 15.93 -4.62
C MET A 138 8.46 15.11 -5.58
N LYS A 139 8.92 15.70 -6.71
CA LYS A 139 9.83 15.04 -7.66
C LYS A 139 11.12 14.63 -6.98
N ASP A 140 11.73 15.52 -6.22
CA ASP A 140 12.99 15.27 -5.54
C ASP A 140 12.85 14.17 -4.49
N LYS A 141 11.72 14.12 -3.76
CA LYS A 141 11.42 13.03 -2.83
C LYS A 141 11.32 11.68 -3.55
N PHE A 142 10.58 11.60 -4.66
CA PHE A 142 10.48 10.37 -5.45
C PHE A 142 11.83 9.96 -6.04
N LYS A 143 12.62 10.91 -6.52
CA LYS A 143 13.98 10.68 -7.02
C LYS A 143 14.92 10.13 -5.95
N ALA A 144 14.85 10.67 -4.73
CA ALA A 144 15.69 10.24 -3.60
C ALA A 144 15.47 8.77 -3.23
N ILE A 145 14.26 8.25 -3.42
CA ILE A 145 13.92 6.83 -3.15
C ILE A 145 14.02 5.92 -4.39
N GLY A 146 14.57 6.43 -5.50
CA GLY A 146 14.81 5.65 -6.73
C GLY A 146 13.64 5.59 -7.69
N PHE A 147 12.65 6.47 -7.55
CA PHE A 147 11.55 6.67 -8.49
C PHE A 147 11.74 7.93 -9.34
N GLY A 148 10.77 8.22 -10.21
CA GLY A 148 10.78 9.40 -11.05
C GLY A 148 9.37 9.98 -11.30
N PRO A 149 9.26 10.93 -12.25
CA PRO A 149 8.01 11.63 -12.54
C PRO A 149 6.82 10.72 -12.86
N ARG A 150 7.06 9.57 -13.50
CA ARG A 150 6.03 8.56 -13.78
C ARG A 150 5.37 8.03 -12.51
N GLN A 151 6.20 7.63 -11.53
CA GLN A 151 5.70 7.07 -10.28
C GLN A 151 5.00 8.13 -9.43
N LEU A 152 5.50 9.37 -9.47
CA LEU A 152 4.82 10.49 -8.83
C LEU A 152 3.41 10.68 -9.40
N ALA A 153 3.28 10.70 -10.73
CA ALA A 153 1.99 10.86 -11.39
C ALA A 153 1.02 9.71 -11.13
N VAL A 154 1.48 8.45 -11.20
CA VAL A 154 0.58 7.29 -11.00
C VAL A 154 0.07 7.21 -9.56
N MET A 155 0.88 7.65 -8.59
CA MET A 155 0.55 7.67 -7.17
C MET A 155 -0.22 8.93 -6.75
N SER A 156 -0.86 9.66 -7.67
CA SER A 156 -1.59 10.90 -7.35
C SER A 156 -2.61 10.75 -6.23
N ALA A 157 -3.30 9.60 -6.15
CA ALA A 157 -4.27 9.31 -5.08
C ALA A 157 -3.66 9.12 -3.68
N PHE A 158 -2.33 9.02 -3.56
CA PHE A 158 -1.62 8.84 -2.28
C PHE A 158 -1.09 10.15 -1.69
N ILE A 159 -1.19 11.26 -2.43
CA ILE A 159 -0.62 12.56 -2.03
C ILE A 159 -1.66 13.39 -1.27
N GLY A 160 -2.94 13.27 -1.64
CA GLY A 160 -4.03 14.00 -1.00
C GLY A 160 -5.40 13.37 -1.26
N PRO A 161 -6.45 13.85 -0.56
CA PRO A 161 -7.79 13.27 -0.62
C PRO A 161 -8.51 13.53 -1.96
N ASP A 162 -8.14 14.60 -2.67
CA ASP A 162 -8.65 14.92 -4.01
C ASP A 162 -7.59 14.62 -5.07
N GLN A 163 -7.77 13.48 -5.76
CA GLN A 163 -6.89 13.06 -6.83
C GLN A 163 -6.88 14.06 -8.00
N ALA A 164 -8.02 14.68 -8.33
CA ALA A 164 -8.12 15.61 -9.46
C ALA A 164 -7.38 16.92 -9.16
N ALA A 165 -7.54 17.47 -7.95
CA ALA A 165 -6.79 18.65 -7.51
C ALA A 165 -5.28 18.37 -7.47
N THR A 166 -4.88 17.21 -6.95
CA THR A 166 -3.47 16.79 -6.94
C THR A 166 -2.90 16.71 -8.35
N GLU A 167 -3.64 16.10 -9.28
CA GLU A 167 -3.18 15.98 -10.67
C GLU A 167 -3.13 17.32 -11.40
N ALA A 168 -4.05 18.24 -11.11
CA ALA A 168 -4.01 19.60 -11.64
C ALA A 168 -2.73 20.33 -11.20
N LEU A 169 -2.32 20.16 -9.94
CA LEU A 169 -1.04 20.68 -9.44
C LEU A 169 0.15 20.00 -10.14
N LEU A 170 0.18 18.67 -10.19
CA LEU A 170 1.28 17.91 -10.83
C LEU A 170 1.42 18.23 -12.32
N ALA A 171 0.31 18.49 -13.02
CA ALA A 171 0.29 18.86 -14.43
C ALA A 171 0.93 20.23 -14.74
N THR A 172 1.21 21.05 -13.73
CA THR A 172 1.96 22.31 -13.92
C THR A 172 3.43 22.09 -14.26
N ASP A 173 3.97 20.91 -13.96
CA ASP A 173 5.36 20.55 -14.23
C ASP A 173 5.51 19.77 -15.54
N PRO A 174 6.39 20.20 -16.47
CA PRO A 174 6.50 19.60 -17.80
C PRO A 174 7.02 18.16 -17.78
N ASP A 175 7.77 17.74 -16.75
CA ASP A 175 8.27 16.36 -16.65
C ASP A 175 7.17 15.38 -16.20
N VAL A 176 6.21 15.88 -15.42
CA VAL A 176 5.14 15.08 -14.80
C VAL A 176 3.89 15.07 -15.67
N LEU A 177 3.61 16.19 -16.36
CA LEU A 177 2.43 16.39 -17.22
C LEU A 177 2.14 15.22 -18.19
N PRO A 178 3.12 14.68 -18.97
CA PRO A 178 2.83 13.60 -19.91
C PRO A 178 2.32 12.32 -19.22
N TRP A 179 2.78 12.06 -18.00
CA TRP A 179 2.38 10.90 -17.20
C TRP A 179 0.99 11.09 -16.60
N VAL A 180 0.69 12.29 -16.08
CA VAL A 180 -0.66 12.64 -15.60
C VAL A 180 -1.68 12.45 -16.72
N GLN A 181 -1.42 13.02 -17.90
CA GLN A 181 -2.29 12.87 -19.05
C GLN A 181 -2.43 11.40 -19.51
N LYS A 182 -1.36 10.62 -19.46
CA LYS A 182 -1.41 9.18 -19.75
C LYS A 182 -2.39 8.47 -18.81
N TYR A 183 -2.28 8.71 -17.51
CA TYR A 183 -3.11 8.03 -16.51
C TYR A 183 -4.55 8.53 -16.49
N GLN A 184 -4.80 9.80 -16.80
CA GLN A 184 -6.13 10.32 -17.03
C GLN A 184 -6.81 9.62 -18.21
N ARG A 185 -6.16 9.57 -19.38
CA ARG A 185 -6.66 8.81 -20.54
C ARG A 185 -6.91 7.34 -20.22
N SER A 186 -6.02 6.71 -19.43
CA SER A 186 -6.23 5.34 -18.99
C SER A 186 -7.51 5.21 -18.16
N ARG A 187 -7.72 6.08 -17.16
CA ARG A 187 -8.91 6.03 -16.29
C ARG A 187 -10.22 6.32 -17.01
N GLU A 188 -10.19 7.05 -18.12
CA GLU A 188 -11.34 7.26 -19.01
C GLU A 188 -11.76 5.98 -19.76
N THR A 189 -10.82 5.07 -20.05
CA THR A 189 -11.17 3.75 -20.62
C THR A 189 -11.94 2.90 -19.61
N VAL A 190 -12.74 1.95 -20.08
CA VAL A 190 -13.52 1.06 -19.19
C VAL A 190 -12.61 0.31 -18.21
N SER A 191 -11.57 -0.36 -18.70
CA SER A 191 -10.70 -1.22 -17.89
C SER A 191 -9.56 -0.50 -17.17
N GLN A 192 -9.21 0.73 -17.56
CA GLN A 192 -8.18 1.56 -16.91
C GLN A 192 -6.84 0.85 -16.60
N THR A 193 -6.48 -0.12 -17.44
CA THR A 193 -5.44 -1.12 -17.18
C THR A 193 -4.06 -0.51 -16.95
N ASP A 194 -3.63 0.43 -17.80
CA ASP A 194 -2.33 1.09 -17.67
C ASP A 194 -2.16 1.79 -16.31
N TYR A 195 -3.20 2.48 -15.83
CA TYR A 195 -3.18 3.13 -14.53
C TYR A 195 -3.11 2.11 -13.39
N GLU A 196 -3.99 1.09 -13.41
CA GLU A 196 -4.02 0.08 -12.35
C GLU A 196 -2.70 -0.69 -12.26
N VAL A 197 -2.19 -1.18 -13.39
CA VAL A 197 -0.97 -1.98 -13.45
C VAL A 197 0.25 -1.18 -13.02
N ASP A 198 0.38 0.06 -13.47
CA ASP A 198 1.51 0.91 -13.10
C ASP A 198 1.45 1.35 -11.62
N LEU A 199 0.25 1.57 -11.09
CA LEU A 199 0.05 1.89 -9.69
C LEU A 199 0.50 0.70 -8.82
N ILE A 200 0.01 -0.51 -9.12
CA ILE A 200 0.40 -1.72 -8.40
C ILE A 200 1.91 -1.95 -8.49
N THR A 201 2.49 -1.78 -9.68
CA THR A 201 3.94 -1.94 -9.89
C THR A 201 4.75 -0.99 -9.04
N THR A 202 4.31 0.28 -8.95
CA THR A 202 4.99 1.30 -8.14
C THR A 202 4.82 1.01 -6.66
N LEU A 203 3.60 0.67 -6.25
CA LEU A 203 3.27 0.35 -4.86
C LEU A 203 4.03 -0.88 -4.38
N THR A 204 4.18 -1.92 -5.21
CA THR A 204 4.98 -3.13 -4.91
C THR A 204 6.43 -2.81 -4.61
N LYS A 205 7.04 -1.92 -5.39
CA LYS A 205 8.41 -1.48 -5.12
C LYS A 205 8.47 -0.63 -3.85
N LEU A 206 7.55 0.32 -3.70
CA LEU A 206 7.52 1.23 -2.56
C LEU A 206 7.33 0.48 -1.24
N SER A 207 6.43 -0.51 -1.22
CA SER A 207 6.10 -1.29 -0.04
C SER A 207 7.23 -2.22 0.39
N SER A 208 8.30 -2.41 -0.37
CA SER A 208 9.43 -3.28 -0.02
C SER A 208 10.78 -2.57 0.12
N LEU A 209 10.82 -1.23 0.03
CA LEU A 209 12.07 -0.47 0.10
C LEU A 209 12.79 -0.65 1.45
N GLY A 210 14.02 -1.14 1.43
CA GLY A 210 14.83 -1.31 2.64
C GLY A 210 14.44 -2.50 3.53
N GLN A 211 13.43 -3.28 3.13
CA GLN A 211 12.99 -4.47 3.85
C GLN A 211 13.63 -5.73 3.28
N GLN A 212 13.99 -6.66 4.17
CA GLN A 212 14.28 -8.04 3.80
C GLN A 212 13.06 -8.87 4.13
N ILE A 213 12.47 -9.50 3.11
CA ILE A 213 11.24 -10.29 3.28
C ILE A 213 11.62 -11.67 3.79
N ASN A 214 11.07 -12.04 4.94
CA ASN A 214 11.09 -13.41 5.45
C ASN A 214 9.95 -14.19 4.78
N TYR A 215 10.26 -15.02 3.79
CA TYR A 215 9.25 -15.79 3.05
C TYR A 215 8.69 -16.97 3.86
N GLU A 216 9.36 -17.35 4.93
CA GLU A 216 8.91 -18.36 5.90
C GLU A 216 8.15 -17.72 7.07
N ALA A 217 8.00 -16.39 7.08
CA ALA A 217 7.18 -15.71 8.07
C ALA A 217 5.76 -16.27 8.00
N TYR A 218 5.13 -16.38 9.17
CA TYR A 218 3.75 -16.87 9.26
C TYR A 218 3.60 -18.32 8.76
N THR A 219 4.64 -19.16 8.93
CA THR A 219 4.56 -20.61 8.79
C THR A 219 4.52 -21.31 10.15
N TYR A 220 3.94 -22.51 10.18
CA TYR A 220 3.86 -23.35 11.39
C TYR A 220 4.15 -24.81 11.04
N PRO A 221 4.49 -25.65 12.04
CA PRO A 221 4.67 -27.08 11.82
C PRO A 221 3.39 -27.72 11.27
N VAL A 222 3.51 -28.41 10.14
CA VAL A 222 2.39 -29.20 9.59
C VAL A 222 2.06 -30.32 10.57
N LEU A 223 0.83 -30.33 11.10
CA LEU A 223 0.35 -31.43 11.95
C LEU A 223 0.41 -32.73 11.15
N LYS A 224 1.34 -33.61 11.50
CA LYS A 224 1.41 -34.95 10.91
C LYS A 224 0.30 -35.79 11.52
N ILE A 225 -0.58 -36.32 10.67
CA ILE A 225 -1.57 -37.29 11.10
C ILE A 225 -0.82 -38.52 11.61
N ASP A 226 -0.99 -38.82 12.89
CA ASP A 226 -0.52 -40.06 13.47
C ASP A 226 -1.45 -41.18 13.01
N VAL A 227 -1.09 -41.80 11.90
CA VAL A 227 -1.87 -42.90 11.29
C VAL A 227 -2.07 -44.08 12.24
N THR A 228 -1.26 -44.19 13.31
CA THR A 228 -1.42 -45.24 14.34
C THR A 228 -2.55 -44.95 15.33
N LYS A 229 -3.04 -43.70 15.38
CA LYS A 229 -4.18 -43.27 16.23
C LYS A 229 -5.50 -43.22 15.48
N LEU A 230 -5.51 -43.48 14.18
CA LEU A 230 -6.74 -43.64 13.41
C LEU A 230 -7.37 -44.98 13.78
N LYS A 231 -8.48 -44.94 14.54
CA LYS A 231 -9.33 -46.12 14.73
C LYS A 231 -10.05 -46.39 13.40
N LEU A 232 -9.73 -47.52 12.78
CA LEU A 232 -10.51 -48.12 11.69
C LEU A 232 -11.86 -48.63 12.21
#